data_AF-A0A4Q4RGK8-F1
#
_entry.id   AF-A0A4Q4RGK8-F1
#
_cell.length_a   1.000
_cell.length_b   1.000
_cell.length_c   1.000
_cell.angle_alpha   90.00
_cell.angle_beta   90.00
_cell.angle_gamma   90.00
#
_symmetry.space_group_name_H-M   'P 1'
#
loop_
_entity.id
_entity.type
_entity.pdbx_description
1 polymer ?
#
loop_
_entity_poly.entity_id
_entity_poly.type
_entity_poly.pdbx_seq_one_letter_code
_entity_poly.pdbx_strand_id
1 'polypeptide(L)'
;MATTTIAEQQLETPSDTWTTSQQSMGGVLPRNVHTTFNYYKDPGDGTEHAPSLAGKRATFNQPSVDLEHVVTDITGSVDNYTLDSHGFQLSAHASQEKDFLDEERIKAIYYPEVEKLVYAM
;
A
#
# COMPACT_ATOMS: atom_id res chain seq x y z
N MET A 1 -13.98 18.15 52.02
CA MET A 1 -12.55 17.77 52.01
C MET A 1 -12.47 16.30 51.64
N ALA A 2 -12.37 16.00 50.34
CA ALA A 2 -12.24 14.64 49.85
C ALA A 2 -10.96 14.59 49.00
N THR A 3 -9.93 13.97 49.56
CA THR A 3 -8.69 13.65 48.86
C THR A 3 -8.94 12.42 48.02
N THR A 4 -8.75 12.49 46.70
CA THR A 4 -8.75 11.30 45.82
C THR A 4 -7.38 11.19 45.18
N THR A 5 -6.69 10.13 45.59
CA THR A 5 -5.41 9.63 45.08
C THR A 5 -5.54 9.23 43.61
N ILE A 6 -4.61 9.68 42.78
CA ILE A 6 -4.46 9.21 41.39
C ILE A 6 -3.44 8.07 41.41
N ALA A 7 -3.85 6.89 40.93
CA ALA A 7 -2.95 5.77 40.71
C ALA A 7 -2.24 5.94 39.35
N GLU A 8 -0.91 5.86 39.35
CA GLU A 8 -0.08 5.73 38.15
C GLU A 8 -0.43 4.45 37.40
N GLN A 9 -0.84 4.58 36.13
CA GLN A 9 -0.93 3.46 35.21
C GLN A 9 0.42 3.29 34.50
N GLN A 10 1.01 2.12 34.69
CA GLN A 10 2.25 1.67 34.08
C GLN A 10 2.05 1.43 32.57
N LEU A 11 2.91 2.03 31.74
CA LEU A 11 2.90 1.90 30.29
C LEU A 11 3.57 0.56 29.90
N GLU A 12 2.77 -0.42 29.49
CA GLU A 12 3.29 -1.67 28.92
C GLU A 12 3.64 -1.46 27.44
N THR A 13 4.89 -1.75 27.06
CA THR A 13 5.34 -1.76 25.66
C THR A 13 4.75 -2.98 24.93
N PRO A 14 4.15 -2.82 23.74
CA PRO A 14 3.69 -3.97 22.97
C PRO A 14 4.90 -4.77 22.47
N SER A 15 4.88 -6.06 22.74
CA SER A 15 5.87 -7.04 22.30
C SER A 15 5.58 -7.43 20.85
N ASP A 16 6.46 -7.00 19.93
CA ASP A 16 6.44 -7.42 18.53
C ASP A 16 6.78 -8.91 18.42
N THR A 17 5.75 -9.75 18.43
CA THR A 17 5.85 -11.16 18.04
C THR A 17 4.88 -11.43 16.90
N TRP A 18 5.33 -11.17 15.67
CA TRP A 18 4.66 -11.67 14.47
C TRP A 18 4.80 -13.20 14.45
N THR A 19 3.77 -13.89 14.93
CA THR A 19 3.67 -15.35 14.78
C THR A 19 3.35 -15.65 13.32
N THR A 20 4.38 -15.95 12.52
CA THR A 20 4.21 -16.57 11.21
C THR A 20 3.56 -17.94 11.41
N SER A 21 2.26 -18.01 11.19
CA SER A 21 1.57 -19.28 11.00
C SER A 21 2.00 -19.82 9.63
N GLN A 22 2.93 -20.77 9.61
CA GLN A 22 3.21 -21.58 8.42
C GLN A 22 1.96 -22.42 8.12
N GLN A 23 1.05 -21.89 7.31
CA GLN A 23 0.07 -22.71 6.61
C GLN A 23 0.81 -23.53 5.55
N SER A 24 0.53 -24.83 5.56
CA SER A 24 1.17 -25.84 4.72
C SER A 24 1.10 -25.49 3.23
N MET A 25 2.22 -25.71 2.54
CA MET A 25 2.37 -25.63 1.08
C MET A 25 1.46 -26.64 0.35
N GLY A 26 0.17 -26.36 0.26
CA GLY A 26 -0.69 -26.83 -0.82
C GLY A 26 -0.71 -25.71 -1.85
N GLY A 27 -0.23 -25.96 -3.08
CA GLY A 27 -0.11 -24.94 -4.11
C GLY A 27 -1.42 -24.16 -4.29
N VAL A 28 -1.41 -22.88 -3.95
CA VAL A 28 -2.58 -22.01 -4.10
C VAL A 28 -2.74 -21.77 -5.59
N LEU A 29 -3.80 -22.34 -6.17
CA LEU A 29 -4.19 -22.03 -7.54
C LEU A 29 -4.64 -20.56 -7.61
N PRO A 30 -4.24 -19.80 -8.65
CA PRO A 30 -4.62 -18.40 -8.78
C PRO A 30 -6.15 -18.26 -8.82
N ARG A 31 -6.69 -17.27 -8.12
CA ARG A 31 -8.13 -16.99 -8.05
C ARG A 31 -8.47 -15.54 -8.39
N ASN A 32 -9.12 -15.34 -9.54
CA ASN A 32 -9.62 -14.02 -9.89
C ASN A 32 -10.81 -13.63 -8.99
N VAL A 33 -10.90 -12.34 -8.67
CA VAL A 33 -11.96 -11.79 -7.82
C VAL A 33 -12.79 -10.80 -8.62
N HIS A 34 -14.09 -11.09 -8.75
CA HIS A 34 -15.06 -10.14 -9.27
C HIS A 34 -15.50 -9.21 -8.15
N THR A 35 -15.37 -7.91 -8.36
CA THR A 35 -15.67 -6.89 -7.34
C THR A 35 -16.07 -5.58 -7.98
N THR A 36 -16.48 -4.62 -7.15
CA THR A 36 -16.88 -3.29 -7.57
C THR A 36 -15.87 -2.28 -7.03
N PHE A 37 -15.30 -1.46 -7.92
CA PHE A 37 -14.44 -0.34 -7.54
C PHE A 37 -15.26 0.96 -7.54
N ASN A 38 -15.00 1.79 -6.53
CA ASN A 38 -15.62 3.10 -6.39
C ASN A 38 -14.65 4.14 -6.97
N TYR A 39 -14.99 4.70 -8.12
CA TYR A 39 -14.22 5.78 -8.74
C TYR A 39 -14.82 7.13 -8.41
N TYR A 40 -14.00 8.18 -8.40
CA TYR A 40 -14.53 9.53 -8.35
C TYR A 40 -15.37 9.82 -9.59
N LYS A 41 -16.55 10.39 -9.39
CA LYS A 41 -17.42 10.80 -10.48
C LYS A 41 -17.06 12.22 -10.92
N ASP A 42 -16.18 12.30 -11.91
CA ASP A 42 -15.78 13.56 -12.53
C ASP A 42 -16.98 14.24 -13.21
N PRO A 43 -17.30 15.51 -12.88
CA PRO A 43 -18.33 16.29 -13.56
C PRO A 43 -18.03 16.53 -15.06
N GLY A 44 -16.77 16.40 -15.49
CA GLY A 44 -16.36 16.54 -16.90
C GLY A 44 -16.38 17.99 -17.42
N ASP A 45 -16.63 18.96 -16.53
CA ASP A 45 -16.65 20.41 -16.83
C ASP A 45 -15.27 21.07 -16.66
N GLY A 46 -14.25 20.27 -16.32
CA GLY A 46 -12.88 20.73 -16.09
C GLY A 46 -12.68 21.45 -14.75
N THR A 47 -13.67 21.40 -13.84
CA THR A 47 -13.50 21.93 -12.49
C THR A 47 -12.54 21.06 -11.68
N GLU A 48 -11.67 21.72 -10.90
CA GLU A 48 -10.76 21.01 -10.02
C GLU A 48 -11.51 20.31 -8.89
N HIS A 49 -10.99 19.15 -8.49
CA HIS A 49 -11.53 18.41 -7.36
C HIS A 49 -11.40 19.20 -6.07
N ALA A 50 -12.51 19.38 -5.35
CA ALA A 50 -12.51 20.06 -4.07
C ALA A 50 -11.69 19.28 -3.01
N PRO A 51 -10.84 19.94 -2.22
CA PRO A 51 -10.02 19.26 -1.23
C PRO A 51 -10.87 18.75 -0.06
N SER A 52 -10.45 17.62 0.50
CA SER A 52 -10.93 17.11 1.78
C SER A 52 -10.28 17.91 2.91
N LEU A 53 -11.09 18.64 3.70
CA LEU A 53 -10.60 19.52 4.77
C LEU A 53 -10.80 18.88 6.14
N ALA A 54 -9.69 18.67 6.86
CA ALA A 54 -9.71 18.14 8.22
C ALA A 54 -10.65 18.97 9.13
N GLY A 55 -11.47 18.29 9.94
CA GLY A 55 -12.46 18.93 10.81
C GLY A 55 -13.77 19.35 10.12
N LYS A 56 -13.86 19.30 8.79
CA LYS A 56 -15.10 19.59 8.03
C LYS A 56 -15.63 18.34 7.34
N ARG A 57 -16.40 17.53 8.08
CA ARG A 57 -16.99 16.27 7.59
C ARG A 57 -17.75 16.40 6.26
N ALA A 58 -18.39 17.53 6.00
CA ALA A 58 -19.10 17.79 4.75
C ALA A 58 -18.21 17.74 3.51
N THR A 59 -16.89 17.93 3.63
CA THR A 59 -15.93 17.87 2.51
C THR A 59 -15.42 16.46 2.20
N PHE A 60 -15.76 15.48 3.06
CA PHE A 60 -15.27 14.10 2.92
C PHE A 60 -16.14 13.25 2.00
N ASN A 61 -17.40 13.63 1.81
CA ASN A 61 -18.30 12.90 0.93
C ASN A 61 -18.15 13.43 -0.50
N GLN A 62 -17.49 12.64 -1.35
CA GLN A 62 -17.29 12.95 -2.76
C GLN A 62 -18.20 12.05 -3.61
N PRO A 63 -18.75 12.55 -4.72
CA PRO A 63 -19.56 11.73 -5.60
C PRO A 63 -18.71 10.61 -6.20
N SER A 64 -19.19 9.37 -6.14
CA SER A 64 -18.53 8.21 -6.71
C SER A 64 -19.39 7.54 -7.78
N VAL A 65 -18.73 6.73 -8.61
CA VAL A 65 -19.34 5.81 -9.56
C VAL A 65 -18.79 4.40 -9.32
N ASP A 66 -19.71 3.45 -9.23
CA ASP A 66 -19.40 2.05 -9.01
C ASP A 66 -19.19 1.36 -10.36
N LEU A 67 -18.01 0.77 -10.56
CA LEU A 67 -17.67 0.02 -11.76
C LEU A 67 -17.28 -1.41 -11.39
N GLU A 68 -17.84 -2.39 -12.11
CA GLU A 68 -17.49 -3.79 -11.94
C GLU A 68 -16.12 -4.08 -12.58
N HIS A 69 -15.25 -4.74 -11.83
CA HIS A 69 -13.92 -5.13 -12.26
C HIS A 69 -13.58 -6.55 -11.83
N VAL A 70 -12.65 -7.15 -12.58
CA VAL A 70 -12.03 -8.44 -12.24
C VAL A 70 -10.60 -8.18 -11.81
N VAL A 71 -10.29 -8.45 -10.54
CA VAL A 71 -8.92 -8.47 -10.03
C VAL A 71 -8.32 -9.81 -10.41
N THR A 72 -7.28 -9.79 -11.24
CA THR A 72 -6.59 -11.00 -11.72
C THR A 72 -5.50 -11.39 -10.75
N ASP A 73 -5.53 -12.64 -10.28
CA ASP A 73 -4.48 -13.20 -9.44
C ASP A 73 -3.37 -13.76 -10.34
N ILE A 74 -2.17 -13.19 -10.21
CA ILE A 74 -1.00 -13.52 -11.04
C ILE A 74 -0.11 -14.61 -10.42
N THR A 75 -0.54 -15.22 -9.31
CA THR A 75 0.21 -16.28 -8.61
C THR A 75 0.52 -17.43 -9.58
N GLY A 76 1.81 -17.78 -9.69
CA GLY A 76 2.29 -18.84 -10.59
C GLY A 76 2.52 -18.40 -12.04
N SER A 77 2.20 -17.16 -12.40
CA SER A 77 2.43 -16.60 -13.74
C SER A 77 3.09 -15.21 -13.70
N VAL A 78 3.77 -14.89 -12.60
CA VAL A 78 4.38 -13.56 -12.36
C VAL A 78 5.39 -13.20 -13.45
N ASP A 79 6.17 -14.17 -13.92
CA ASP A 79 7.22 -13.96 -14.93
C ASP A 79 6.68 -13.57 -16.32
N ASN A 80 5.37 -13.72 -16.56
CA ASN A 80 4.74 -13.31 -17.82
C ASN A 80 4.49 -11.79 -17.89
N TYR A 81 4.62 -11.07 -16.76
CA TYR A 81 4.37 -9.64 -16.66
C TYR A 81 5.70 -8.89 -16.70
N THR A 82 6.05 -8.39 -17.89
CA THR A 82 7.27 -7.61 -18.12
C THR A 82 6.97 -6.13 -18.33
N LEU A 83 7.98 -5.30 -18.14
CA LEU A 83 7.86 -3.85 -18.30
C LEU A 83 7.40 -3.46 -19.72
N ASP A 84 7.94 -4.10 -20.75
CA ASP A 84 7.58 -3.82 -22.15
C ASP A 84 6.16 -4.23 -22.52
N SER A 85 5.62 -5.28 -21.88
CA SER A 85 4.30 -5.84 -22.24
C SER A 85 3.16 -5.22 -21.44
N HIS A 86 3.35 -5.01 -20.14
CA HIS A 86 2.29 -4.58 -19.22
C HIS A 86 2.58 -3.24 -18.53
N GLY A 87 3.75 -2.65 -18.75
CA GLY A 87 4.18 -1.42 -18.08
C GLY A 87 4.60 -1.62 -16.62
N PHE A 88 4.66 -2.86 -16.13
CA PHE A 88 5.18 -3.22 -14.82
C PHE A 88 5.81 -4.61 -14.84
N GLN A 89 6.73 -4.85 -13.91
CA GLN A 89 7.36 -6.15 -13.69
C GLN A 89 7.63 -6.33 -12.20
N LEU A 90 7.42 -7.54 -11.70
CA LEU A 90 7.74 -7.88 -10.31
C LEU A 90 9.19 -8.37 -10.25
N SER A 91 9.99 -7.77 -9.40
CA SER A 91 11.38 -8.18 -9.15
C SER A 91 11.56 -8.53 -7.68
N ALA A 92 12.05 -9.75 -7.42
CA ALA A 92 12.40 -10.19 -6.08
C ALA A 92 13.76 -9.58 -5.68
N HIS A 93 13.73 -8.35 -5.18
CA HIS A 93 14.93 -7.62 -4.77
C HIS A 93 14.78 -7.06 -3.35
N ALA A 94 15.82 -7.23 -2.53
CA ALA A 94 15.86 -6.69 -1.18
C ALA A 94 16.63 -5.37 -1.15
N SER A 95 15.91 -4.25 -0.96
CA SER A 95 16.51 -2.91 -0.83
C SER A 95 17.55 -2.83 0.28
N GLN A 96 18.69 -2.17 0.04
CA GLN A 96 19.69 -1.88 1.07
C GLN A 96 19.24 -0.78 2.04
N GLU A 97 18.49 0.21 1.55
CA GLU A 97 17.83 1.20 2.39
C GLU A 97 16.57 0.59 3.04
N LYS A 98 16.39 0.81 4.34
CA LYS A 98 15.32 0.19 5.15
C LYS A 98 14.49 1.21 5.93
N ASP A 99 15.10 2.30 6.36
CA ASP A 99 14.48 3.24 7.28
C ASP A 99 13.80 4.38 6.53
N PHE A 100 14.32 4.76 5.36
CA PHE A 100 13.75 5.83 4.49
C PHE A 100 13.50 7.16 5.22
N LEU A 101 14.30 7.48 6.25
CA LEU A 101 14.17 8.69 7.05
C LEU A 101 15.11 9.82 6.62
N ASP A 102 16.21 9.49 5.93
CA ASP A 102 17.27 10.43 5.54
C ASP A 102 17.31 10.58 4.02
N GLU A 103 16.99 11.77 3.53
CA GLU A 103 16.92 12.08 2.10
C GLU A 103 18.28 11.93 1.39
N GLU A 104 19.37 12.34 2.03
CA GLU A 104 20.71 12.25 1.44
C GLU A 104 21.11 10.79 1.28
N ARG A 105 20.81 9.97 2.30
CA ARG A 105 21.07 8.53 2.28
C ARG A 105 20.22 7.82 1.23
N ILE A 106 18.93 8.14 1.11
CA ILE A 106 18.04 7.58 0.08
C ILE A 106 18.60 7.89 -1.31
N LYS A 107 19.00 9.14 -1.57
CA LYS A 107 19.59 9.53 -2.86
C LYS A 107 20.91 8.83 -3.13
N ALA A 108 21.74 8.62 -2.11
CA ALA A 108 23.04 7.99 -2.26
C ALA A 108 22.98 6.47 -2.47
N ILE A 109 21.99 5.79 -1.87
CA ILE A 109 21.91 4.32 -1.85
C ILE A 109 20.75 3.80 -2.72
N TYR A 110 19.53 4.22 -2.40
CA TYR A 110 18.31 3.65 -2.98
C TYR A 110 18.14 4.02 -4.46
N TYR A 111 18.44 5.25 -4.85
CA TYR A 111 18.26 5.69 -6.25
C TYR A 111 19.20 4.93 -7.21
N PRO A 112 20.52 4.84 -6.96
CA PRO A 112 21.42 4.04 -7.80
C PRO A 112 21.09 2.55 -7.80
N GLU A 113 20.54 2.04 -6.69
CA GLU A 113 20.08 0.65 -6.58
C GLU A 113 18.89 0.39 -7.51
N VAL A 114 17.87 1.25 -7.48
CA VAL A 114 16.71 1.15 -8.37
C VAL A 114 17.10 1.32 -9.83
N GLU A 115 18.00 2.26 -10.15
CA GLU A 115 18.52 2.42 -11.52
C GLU A 115 19.13 1.11 -12.05
N LYS A 116 19.98 0.45 -11.25
CA LYS A 116 20.57 -0.84 -11.62
C LYS A 116 19.53 -1.93 -11.83
N LEU A 117 18.48 -1.95 -11.01
CA LEU A 117 17.38 -2.91 -11.19
C LEU A 117 16.68 -2.67 -12.52
N VAL A 118 16.30 -1.42 -12.82
CA VAL A 118 15.60 -1.09 -14.07
C VAL A 118 16.46 -1.40 -15.30
N TYR A 119 17.77 -1.18 -15.24
CA TYR A 119 18.67 -1.53 -16.36
C TYR A 119 18.97 -3.03 -16.50
N ALA A 120 18.74 -3.83 -15.45
CA ALA A 120 18.99 -5.27 -15.47
C ALA A 120 17.78 -6.10 -15.91
N MET A 121 16.61 -5.47 -16.05
CA MET A 121 15.38 -6.06 -16.59
C MET A 121 15.38 -5.98 -18.12
#